data_AF-A0A6N7CZK4-F1
#
_entry.id   AF-A0A6N7CZK4-F1
#
_cell.length_a   1.000
_cell.length_b   1.000
_cell.length_c   1.000
_cell.angle_alpha   90.00
_cell.angle_beta   90.00
_cell.angle_gamma   90.00
#
_symmetry.space_group_name_H-M   'P 1'
#
loop_
_entity.id
_entity.type
_entity.pdbx_description
1 polymer ?
#
loop_
_entity_poly.entity_id
_entity_poly.type
_entity_poly.pdbx_seq_one_letter_code
_entity_poly.pdbx_strand_id
1 'polypeptide(L)'
;MTAIISDGGSTSYYELPEGANELNDLIEHKRMSFALGNIFKACYRFGEKDVASRLYDLNKIIFFAERLKAIELRAKNRTASITT
;
A
#
# COMPACT_ATOMS: atom_id res chain seq x y z
N MET A 1 -17.36 0.73 5.74
CA MET A 1 -16.40 1.29 6.72
C MET A 1 -16.40 2.80 6.55
N THR A 2 -16.67 3.55 7.61
CA THR A 2 -16.64 5.02 7.61
C THR A 2 -15.19 5.51 7.54
N ALA A 3 -14.93 6.54 6.72
CA ALA A 3 -13.62 7.16 6.64
C ALA A 3 -13.27 7.81 7.99
N ILE A 4 -12.05 7.59 8.48
CA ILE A 4 -11.55 8.24 9.69
C ILE A 4 -11.22 9.69 9.32
N ILE A 5 -11.81 10.65 10.04
CA ILE A 5 -11.56 12.08 9.85
C ILE A 5 -10.24 12.40 10.57
N SER A 6 -9.21 12.79 9.81
CA SER A 6 -7.90 13.18 10.34
C SER A 6 -7.88 14.67 10.70
N ASP A 7 -7.34 15.01 11.88
CA ASP A 7 -7.06 16.38 12.31
C ASP A 7 -5.59 16.79 12.08
N GLY A 8 -4.81 15.93 11.41
CA GLY A 8 -3.38 16.11 11.17
C GLY A 8 -2.48 15.62 12.31
N GLY A 9 -3.05 15.12 13.41
CA GLY A 9 -2.31 14.50 14.52
C GLY A 9 -1.98 13.02 14.32
N SER A 10 -1.33 12.44 15.34
CA SER A 10 -1.15 10.99 15.42
C SER A 10 -2.49 10.34 15.78
N THR A 11 -3.04 9.61 14.83
CA THR A 11 -4.30 8.86 14.92
C THR A 11 -4.05 7.36 15.08
N SER A 12 -5.00 6.63 15.64
CA SER A 12 -4.90 5.18 15.90
C SER A 12 -4.54 4.31 14.69
N TYR A 13 -4.74 4.77 13.45
CA TYR A 13 -4.35 4.02 12.26
C TYR A 13 -2.84 4.03 11.95
N TYR A 14 -2.03 4.83 12.68
CA TYR A 14 -0.57 4.82 12.66
C TYR A 14 0.06 3.92 13.73
N GLU A 15 -0.73 3.46 14.71
CA GLU A 15 -0.23 2.54 15.72
C GLU A 15 0.13 1.19 15.09
N LEU A 16 1.23 0.60 15.54
CA LEU A 16 1.62 -0.75 15.16
C LEU A 16 0.80 -1.76 15.98
N PRO A 17 0.35 -2.87 15.38
CA PRO A 17 -0.32 -3.91 16.14
C PRO A 17 0.65 -4.52 17.16
N GLU A 18 0.12 -4.88 18.32
CA GLU A 18 0.90 -5.51 19.39
C GLU A 18 1.60 -6.77 18.86
N GLY A 19 2.89 -6.90 19.17
CA GLY A 19 3.71 -8.05 18.77
C GLY A 19 4.20 -8.03 17.32
N ALA A 20 3.97 -6.97 16.54
CA ALA A 20 4.58 -6.84 15.22
C ALA A 20 6.10 -6.60 15.32
N ASN A 21 6.87 -7.39 14.59
CA ASN A 21 8.32 -7.32 14.55
C ASN A 21 8.85 -7.12 13.12
N GLU A 22 8.06 -7.50 12.11
CA GLU A 22 8.44 -7.43 10.71
C GLU A 22 7.40 -6.67 9.88
N LEU A 23 7.84 -6.12 8.74
CA LEU A 23 6.95 -5.41 7.82
C LEU A 23 5.81 -6.30 7.30
N ASN A 24 5.99 -7.63 7.31
CA ASN A 24 4.97 -8.58 6.89
C ASN A 24 3.78 -8.62 7.85
N ASP A 25 4.00 -8.45 9.16
CA ASP A 25 2.94 -8.37 10.17
C ASP A 25 1.98 -7.22 9.86
N LEU A 26 2.53 -6.07 9.45
CA LEU A 26 1.77 -4.88 9.10
C LEU A 26 0.98 -5.08 7.80
N ILE A 27 1.59 -5.77 6.81
CA ILE A 27 0.96 -6.11 5.53
C ILE A 27 -0.27 -6.99 5.76
N GLU A 28 -0.13 -7.99 6.62
CA GLU A 28 -1.21 -8.91 6.98
C GLU A 28 -2.29 -8.23 7.83
N HIS A 29 -1.89 -7.47 8.86
CA HIS A 29 -2.80 -6.72 9.71
C HIS A 29 -3.67 -5.74 8.91
N LYS A 30 -3.08 -5.02 7.96
CA LYS A 30 -3.79 -4.09 7.06
C LYS A 30 -4.44 -4.79 5.86
N ARG A 31 -4.33 -6.12 5.74
CA ARG A 31 -4.83 -6.93 4.61
C ARG A 31 -4.43 -6.35 3.25
N MET A 32 -3.18 -5.91 3.13
CA MET A 32 -2.70 -5.30 1.90
C MET A 32 -2.69 -6.32 0.76
N SER A 33 -3.06 -5.88 -0.44
CA SER A 33 -2.92 -6.71 -1.64
C SER A 33 -1.46 -6.98 -1.96
N PHE A 34 -1.19 -8.00 -2.79
CA PHE A 34 0.18 -8.31 -3.24
C PHE A 34 0.91 -7.08 -3.82
N ALA A 35 0.19 -6.25 -4.59
CA ALA A 35 0.76 -5.02 -5.15
C ALA A 35 1.08 -3.99 -4.06
N LEU A 36 0.12 -3.73 -3.17
CA LEU A 36 0.29 -2.73 -2.10
C LEU A 36 1.40 -3.14 -1.11
N GLY A 37 1.48 -4.42 -0.74
CA GLY A 37 2.56 -4.92 0.11
C GLY A 37 3.94 -4.82 -0.53
N ASN A 38 4.05 -5.01 -1.86
CA ASN A 38 5.31 -4.81 -2.57
C ASN A 38 5.72 -3.33 -2.67
N ILE A 39 4.76 -2.42 -2.81
CA ILE A 39 5.01 -0.97 -2.71
C ILE A 39 5.55 -0.66 -1.31
N PHE A 40 4.88 -1.13 -0.27
CA PHE A 40 5.28 -0.87 1.11
C PHE A 40 6.68 -1.37 1.43
N LYS A 41 7.00 -2.61 1.03
CA LYS A 41 8.36 -3.18 1.15
C LYS A 41 9.41 -2.37 0.40
N ALA A 42 9.10 -1.87 -0.80
CA ALA A 42 10.02 -1.06 -1.59
C ALA A 42 10.24 0.33 -0.97
N CYS A 43 9.21 0.94 -0.40
CA CYS A 43 9.33 2.20 0.36
C CYS A 43 10.16 2.03 1.63
N TYR A 44 9.95 0.95 2.38
CA TYR A 44 10.64 0.74 3.66
C TYR A 44 12.16 0.56 3.47
N ARG A 45 12.57 -0.28 2.52
CA ARG A 45 13.99 -0.62 2.29
C ARG A 45 14.74 0.34 1.34
N PHE A 46 14.16 1.50 1.03
CA PHE A 46 14.47 2.27 -0.17
C PHE A 46 15.98 2.58 -0.32
N GLY A 47 16.65 1.89 -1.27
CA GLY A 47 18.08 2.05 -1.50
C GLY A 47 19.02 1.29 -0.54
N GLU A 48 18.48 0.43 0.33
CA GLU A 48 19.24 -0.38 1.30
C GLU A 48 19.62 -1.77 0.77
N LYS A 49 18.94 -2.23 -0.29
CA LYS A 49 19.21 -3.56 -0.85
C LYS A 49 20.43 -3.50 -1.77
N ASP A 50 21.48 -4.24 -1.42
CA ASP A 50 22.78 -4.33 -2.10
C ASP A 50 22.70 -4.33 -3.65
N VAL A 51 21.83 -5.17 -4.22
CA VAL A 51 21.67 -5.33 -5.68
C VAL A 51 20.63 -4.39 -6.31
N ALA A 52 19.92 -3.61 -5.51
CA ALA A 52 18.84 -2.75 -5.96
C ALA A 52 19.18 -1.28 -5.68
N SER A 53 19.36 -0.52 -6.75
CA SER A 53 19.50 0.93 -6.63
C SER A 53 18.19 1.58 -6.17
N ARG A 54 18.29 2.81 -5.65
CA ARG A 54 17.12 3.66 -5.41
C ARG A 54 16.22 3.77 -6.64
N LEU A 55 16.80 3.77 -7.84
CA LEU A 55 16.05 3.77 -9.11
C LEU A 55 15.29 2.45 -9.32
N TYR A 56 15.86 1.30 -8.96
CA TYR A 56 15.15 0.03 -8.98
C TYR A 56 13.93 0.05 -8.06
N ASP A 57 14.08 0.52 -6.81
CA ASP A 57 12.95 0.58 -5.88
C ASP A 57 11.88 1.58 -6.36
N LEU A 58 12.26 2.74 -6.92
CA LEU A 58 11.32 3.67 -7.57
C LEU A 58 10.54 3.01 -8.70
N ASN A 59 11.23 2.35 -9.62
CA ASN A 59 10.59 1.66 -10.75
C ASN A 59 9.65 0.55 -10.26
N LYS A 60 10.02 -0.17 -9.19
CA LYS A 60 9.17 -1.18 -8.57
C LYS A 60 7.90 -0.55 -7.98
N ILE A 61 8.03 0.59 -7.28
CA ILE A 61 6.88 1.33 -6.73
C ILE A 61 5.93 1.76 -7.86
N ILE A 62 6.47 2.40 -8.92
CA ILE A 62 5.67 2.86 -10.07
C ILE A 62 4.92 1.69 -10.70
N PHE A 63 5.62 0.58 -11.00
CA PHE A 63 5.02 -0.60 -11.61
C PHE A 63 3.82 -1.14 -10.82
N PHE A 64 3.96 -1.31 -9.50
CA PHE A 64 2.86 -1.83 -8.68
C PHE A 64 1.76 -0.79 -8.47
N ALA A 65 2.10 0.50 -8.38
CA ALA A 65 1.14 1.58 -8.23
C ALA A 65 0.24 1.72 -9.46
N GLU A 66 0.82 1.66 -10.67
CA GLU A 66 0.06 1.68 -11.93
C GLU A 66 -0.91 0.50 -12.03
N ARG A 67 -0.45 -0.69 -11.66
CA ARG A 67 -1.29 -1.90 -11.66
C ARG A 67 -2.43 -1.79 -10.66
N LEU A 68 -2.18 -1.29 -9.45
CA LEU A 68 -3.20 -1.07 -8.43
C LEU A 68 -4.22 -0.03 -8.88
N LYS A 69 -3.77 1.11 -9.44
CA LYS A 69 -4.63 2.15 -10.02
C LYS A 69 -5.55 1.58 -11.11
N ALA A 70 -5.04 0.72 -11.98
CA ALA A 70 -5.86 0.10 -13.02
C ALA A 70 -6.97 -0.81 -12.45
N ILE A 71 -6.69 -1.54 -11.37
CA ILE A 71 -7.69 -2.38 -10.68
C ILE A 71 -8.80 -1.52 -10.07
N GLU A 72 -8.42 -0.43 -9.39
CA GLU A 72 -9.37 0.51 -8.78
C GLU A 72 -10.26 1.19 -9.83
N LEU A 73 -9.70 1.61 -10.96
CA LEU A 73 -10.47 2.18 -12.06
C LEU A 73 -11.48 1.18 -12.65
N ARG A 74 -11.07 -0.09 -12.82
CA ARG A 74 -11.99 -1.14 -13.29
C ARG A 74 -13.12 -1.40 -12.30
N ALA A 75 -12.83 -1.37 -10.99
CA ALA A 75 -13.84 -1.54 -9.95
C ALA A 75 -14.86 -0.38 -9.99
N LYS A 76 -14.39 0.87 -10.06
CA LYS A 76 -15.25 2.06 -10.19
C LYS A 76 -16.15 1.98 -11.43
N ASN A 77 -15.59 1.61 -12.58
CA ASN A 77 -16.36 1.52 -13.82
C ASN A 77 -17.43 0.42 -13.77
N ARG A 78 -17.17 -0.70 -13.09
CA ARG A 78 -18.17 -1.76 -12.86
C ARG A 78 -19.31 -1.29 -11.96
N THR A 79 -19.02 -0.58 -10.88
CA THR A 79 -20.05 -0.05 -9.98
C THR A 79 -20.95 0.96 -10.70
N ALA A 80 -20.38 1.83 -11.53
CA ALA A 80 -21.14 2.83 -12.29
C ALA A 80 -22.11 2.19 -13.31
N SER A 81 -21.69 1.10 -13.95
CA SER A 81 -22.50 0.38 -14.95
C SER A 81 -23.60 -0.51 -14.38
N ILE A 82 -23.58 -0.83 -13.08
CA ILE A 82 -24.66 -1.56 -12.40
C ILE A 82 -25.74 -0.61 -11.85
N THR A 83 -25.39 0.67 -11.66
CA THR A 83 -26.28 1.67 -11.05
C THR A 83 -27.02 2.50 -12.11
N THR A 84 -26.74 2.26 -13.40
CA THR A 84 -27.41 2.87 -14.57
C THR A 84 -28.30 1.83 -15.23
#